data_AF-A0A3D3PEC0-F1
#
_entry.id   AF-A0A3D3PEC0-F1
#
_cell.length_a   1.000
_cell.length_b   1.000
_cell.length_c   1.000
_cell.angle_alpha   90.00
_cell.angle_beta   90.00
_cell.angle_gamma   90.00
#
_symmetry.space_group_name_H-M   'P 1'
#
loop_
_entity.id
_entity.type
_entity.pdbx_description
1 polymer ?
#
loop_
_entity_poly.entity_id
_entity_poly.type
_entity_poly.pdbx_seq_one_letter_code
_entity_poly.pdbx_strand_id
1 'polypeptide(L)'
;MQTLQLQQKATRLSNSQRIIKMLGWNELEYATFIHETGLEYLDQYIRNDPAGRDALNRSRIFWNWWKNHWAIRDQQFLDELDADGGGIVLHRLYEFYHSSSMLASAIYPNAIVLENSYANMIGHFNKSIV
;
A
#
# COMPACT_ATOMS: atom_id res chain seq x y z
N MET A 1 -8.33 -8.26 23.71
CA MET A 1 -8.07 -8.12 22.25
C MET A 1 -8.59 -6.81 21.65
N GLN A 2 -9.76 -6.27 22.03
CA GLN A 2 -10.30 -5.00 21.48
C GLN A 2 -9.39 -3.78 21.67
N THR A 3 -8.70 -3.67 22.81
CA THR A 3 -7.80 -2.55 23.13
C THR A 3 -6.58 -2.46 22.21
N LEU A 4 -6.02 -3.60 21.80
CA LEU A 4 -4.84 -3.65 20.93
C LEU A 4 -5.16 -3.17 19.50
N GLN A 5 -6.33 -3.54 18.98
CA GLN A 5 -6.77 -3.12 17.64
C GLN A 5 -7.08 -1.62 17.57
N LEU A 6 -7.64 -1.05 18.64
CA LEU A 6 -7.89 0.39 18.76
C LEU A 6 -6.58 1.18 18.78
N GLN A 7 -5.58 0.72 19.55
CA GLN A 7 -4.26 1.34 19.60
C GLN A 7 -3.57 1.31 18.23
N GLN A 8 -3.58 0.17 17.54
CA GLN A 8 -3.00 0.06 16.20
C GLN A 8 -3.67 1.02 15.20
N LYS A 9 -4.99 1.17 15.25
CA LYS A 9 -5.71 2.10 14.38
C LYS A 9 -5.35 3.56 14.68
N ALA A 10 -5.22 3.92 15.96
CA ALA A 10 -4.85 5.27 16.39
C ALA A 10 -3.41 5.62 15.98
N THR A 11 -2.45 4.70 16.13
CA THR A 11 -1.05 4.90 15.70
C THR A 11 -0.97 5.16 14.20
N ARG A 12 -1.71 4.40 13.38
CA ARG A 12 -1.72 4.61 11.93
C ARG A 12 -2.22 5.99 11.54
N LEU A 13 -3.31 6.45 12.16
CA LEU A 13 -3.86 7.78 11.91
C LEU A 13 -2.87 8.89 12.32
N SER A 14 -2.23 8.71 13.48
CA SER A 14 -1.20 9.61 13.99
C SER A 14 -0.01 9.72 13.03
N ASN A 15 0.49 8.60 12.52
CA ASN A 15 1.61 8.59 11.59
C ASN A 15 1.27 9.26 10.27
N SER A 16 0.11 8.93 9.68
CA SER A 16 -0.33 9.59 8.44
C SER A 16 -0.43 11.11 8.60
N GLN A 17 -0.92 11.59 9.74
CA GLN A 17 -1.00 13.04 10.02
C GLN A 17 0.38 13.68 10.14
N ARG A 18 1.34 12.99 10.78
CA ARG A 18 2.74 13.44 10.84
C ARG A 18 3.34 13.55 9.45
N ILE A 19 3.19 12.53 8.61
CA ILE A 19 3.68 12.51 7.24
C ILE A 19 3.04 13.64 6.41
N ILE A 20 1.72 13.77 6.42
CA ILE A 20 0.98 14.83 5.72
C ILE A 20 1.53 16.21 6.10
N LYS A 21 1.63 16.48 7.41
CA LYS A 21 2.16 17.75 7.91
C LYS A 21 3.61 17.99 7.51
N MET A 22 4.43 16.95 7.59
CA MET A 22 5.86 17.00 7.29
C MET A 22 6.12 17.25 5.79
N LEU A 23 5.32 16.66 4.91
CA LEU A 23 5.44 16.79 3.47
C LEU A 23 4.72 18.03 2.92
N GLY A 24 3.92 18.72 3.74
CA GLY A 24 3.06 19.82 3.30
C GLY A 24 1.92 19.37 2.39
N TRP A 25 1.57 18.08 2.45
CA TRP A 25 0.45 17.51 1.71
C TRP A 25 -0.88 17.78 2.42
N ASN A 26 -1.96 17.61 1.68
CA ASN A 26 -3.29 17.39 2.23
C ASN A 26 -3.67 15.89 2.22
N GLU A 27 -4.79 15.55 2.85
CA GLU A 27 -5.25 14.15 2.95
C GLU A 27 -5.49 13.51 1.58
N LEU A 28 -5.97 14.28 0.59
CA LEU A 28 -6.24 13.78 -0.75
C LEU A 28 -4.94 13.47 -1.49
N GLU A 29 -3.95 14.36 -1.45
CA GLU A 29 -2.63 14.14 -2.06
C GLU A 29 -1.97 12.88 -1.50
N TYR A 30 -2.02 12.71 -0.18
CA TYR A 30 -1.51 11.52 0.49
C TYR A 30 -2.23 10.24 0.04
N ALA A 31 -3.57 10.26 0.01
CA ALA A 31 -4.37 9.13 -0.43
C ALA A 31 -4.14 8.80 -1.92
N THR A 32 -4.02 9.82 -2.77
CA THR A 32 -3.72 9.68 -4.19
C THR A 32 -2.35 9.04 -4.37
N PHE A 33 -1.32 9.50 -3.66
CA PHE A 33 0.02 8.92 -3.74
C PHE A 33 0.05 7.43 -3.36
N ILE A 34 -0.63 7.04 -2.27
CA ILE A 34 -0.79 5.64 -1.87
C ILE A 34 -1.46 4.82 -2.98
N HIS A 35 -2.51 5.37 -3.57
CA HIS A 35 -3.31 4.70 -4.59
C HIS A 35 -2.53 4.51 -5.89
N GLU A 36 -1.91 5.58 -6.42
CA GLU A 36 -1.11 5.55 -7.64
C GLU A 36 0.06 4.58 -7.50
N THR A 37 0.80 4.64 -6.40
CA THR A 37 1.88 3.69 -6.13
C THR A 37 1.37 2.24 -6.06
N GLY A 38 0.18 2.02 -5.52
CA GLY A 38 -0.46 0.70 -5.48
C GLY A 38 -0.78 0.16 -6.88
N LEU A 39 -1.21 1.04 -7.79
CA LEU A 39 -1.42 0.67 -9.20
C LEU A 39 -0.10 0.35 -9.89
N GLU A 40 0.91 1.19 -9.73
CA GLU A 40 2.25 0.95 -10.29
C GLU A 40 2.88 -0.35 -9.78
N TYR A 41 2.67 -0.66 -8.49
CA TYR A 41 3.11 -1.93 -7.91
C TYR A 41 2.46 -3.11 -8.64
N LEU A 42 1.13 -3.06 -8.87
CA LEU A 42 0.44 -4.11 -9.60
C LEU A 42 0.92 -4.23 -11.04
N ASP A 43 1.20 -3.12 -11.72
CA ASP A 43 1.77 -3.10 -13.08
C ASP A 43 3.14 -3.79 -13.13
N GLN A 44 3.98 -3.55 -12.13
CA GLN A 44 5.31 -4.13 -12.07
C GLN A 44 5.29 -5.60 -11.66
N TYR A 45 4.38 -5.98 -10.77
CA TYR A 45 4.25 -7.33 -10.24
C TYR A 45 3.55 -8.29 -11.23
N ILE A 46 2.58 -7.78 -12.00
CA ILE A 46 1.71 -8.57 -12.90
C ILE A 46 1.80 -8.00 -14.33
N ARG A 47 3.01 -7.99 -14.89
CA ARG A 47 3.28 -7.34 -16.19
C ARG A 47 2.50 -7.93 -17.36
N ASN A 48 2.26 -9.24 -17.34
CA ASN A 48 1.72 -9.99 -18.48
C ASN A 48 0.32 -10.56 -18.24
N ASP A 49 -0.38 -10.09 -17.20
CA ASP A 49 -1.76 -10.51 -16.91
C ASP A 49 -2.64 -9.30 -16.54
N PRO A 50 -3.14 -8.56 -17.55
CA PRO A 50 -4.03 -7.43 -17.33
C PRO A 50 -5.32 -7.80 -16.58
N ALA A 51 -5.83 -9.03 -16.77
CA ALA A 51 -7.06 -9.49 -16.12
C ALA A 51 -6.84 -9.72 -14.61
N GLY A 52 -5.72 -10.33 -14.24
CA GLY A 52 -5.31 -10.50 -12.84
C GLY A 52 -5.04 -9.17 -12.15
N ARG A 53 -4.39 -8.23 -12.84
CA ARG A 53 -4.21 -6.86 -12.34
C ARG A 53 -5.55 -6.18 -12.06
N ASP A 54 -6.49 -6.22 -13.00
CA ASP A 54 -7.80 -5.59 -12.84
C ASP A 54 -8.61 -6.25 -11.72
N ALA A 55 -8.48 -7.57 -11.55
CA ALA A 55 -9.11 -8.30 -10.45
C ALA A 55 -8.56 -7.86 -9.08
N LEU A 56 -7.24 -7.72 -8.95
CA LEU A 56 -6.59 -7.25 -7.71
C LEU A 56 -6.88 -5.78 -7.43
N ASN A 57 -6.89 -4.92 -8.45
CA ASN A 57 -7.27 -3.51 -8.32
C ASN A 57 -8.71 -3.34 -7.79
N ARG A 58 -9.63 -4.23 -8.14
CA ARG A 58 -11.00 -4.23 -7.58
C ARG A 58 -11.10 -4.92 -6.22
N SER A 59 -10.05 -5.59 -5.77
CA SER A 59 -10.06 -6.39 -4.55
C SER A 59 -9.88 -5.53 -3.30
N ARG A 60 -10.90 -5.51 -2.44
CA ARG A 60 -10.81 -4.90 -1.10
C ARG A 60 -9.71 -5.56 -0.25
N ILE A 61 -9.45 -6.85 -0.47
CA ILE A 61 -8.41 -7.58 0.26
C ILE A 61 -7.04 -7.03 -0.10
N PHE A 62 -6.77 -6.83 -1.39
CA PHE A 62 -5.53 -6.21 -1.87
C PHE A 62 -5.35 -4.83 -1.26
N TRP A 63 -6.34 -3.94 -1.36
CA TRP A 63 -6.19 -2.57 -0.84
C TRP A 63 -6.03 -2.50 0.68
N ASN A 64 -6.64 -3.42 1.43
CA ASN A 64 -6.40 -3.51 2.87
C ASN A 64 -4.99 -4.00 3.18
N TRP A 65 -4.50 -5.00 2.45
CA TRP A 65 -3.12 -5.48 2.56
C TRP A 65 -2.12 -4.38 2.20
N TRP A 66 -2.33 -3.68 1.09
CA TRP A 66 -1.50 -2.57 0.63
C TRP A 66 -1.37 -1.47 1.68
N LYS A 67 -2.50 -0.97 2.20
CA LYS A 67 -2.51 0.05 3.25
C LYS A 67 -1.85 -0.40 4.55
N ASN A 68 -1.92 -1.69 4.87
CA ASN A 68 -1.21 -2.22 6.04
C ASN A 68 0.30 -2.15 5.85
N HIS A 69 0.80 -2.55 4.68
CA HIS A 69 2.22 -2.43 4.35
C HIS A 69 2.67 -0.97 4.33
N TRP A 70 1.85 -0.10 3.72
CA TRP A 70 2.11 1.34 3.71
C TRP A 70 2.28 1.91 5.12
N ALA A 71 1.34 1.61 6.03
CA ALA A 71 1.38 2.13 7.38
C ALA A 71 2.58 1.63 8.21
N ILE A 72 3.08 0.42 7.92
CA ILE A 72 4.32 -0.09 8.52
C ILE A 72 5.51 0.73 8.04
N ARG A 73 5.56 1.07 6.76
CA ARG A 73 6.63 1.87 6.17
C ARG A 73 6.60 3.32 6.62
N ASP A 74 5.42 3.91 6.81
CA ASP A 74 5.30 5.24 7.44
C ASP A 74 5.94 5.26 8.83
N GLN A 75 5.68 4.22 9.63
CA GLN A 75 6.28 4.11 10.95
C GLN A 75 7.81 4.01 10.85
N GLN A 76 8.31 3.14 9.98
CA GLN A 76 9.76 2.95 9.78
C GLN A 76 10.44 4.25 9.31
N PHE A 77 9.83 4.95 8.35
CA PHE A 77 10.33 6.23 7.86
C PHE A 77 10.41 7.28 8.98
N LEU A 78 9.37 7.37 9.82
CA LEU A 78 9.36 8.30 10.95
C LEU A 78 10.41 7.92 12.00
N ASP A 79 10.58 6.63 12.29
CA ASP A 79 11.58 6.13 13.24
C ASP A 79 13.02 6.44 12.77
N GLU A 80 13.30 6.25 11.47
CA GLU A 80 14.58 6.59 10.83
C GLU A 80 14.82 8.11 10.85
N LEU A 81 13.80 8.91 10.52
CA LEU A 81 13.91 10.37 10.52
C LEU A 81 14.17 10.96 11.92
N ASP A 82 13.48 10.43 12.94
CA ASP A 82 13.65 10.87 14.32
C ASP A 82 15.07 10.52 14.84
N ALA A 83 15.73 9.51 14.28
CA ALA A 83 17.10 9.12 14.61
C ALA A 83 18.18 9.99 13.93
N ASP A 84 17.96 10.40 12.67
CA ASP A 84 18.97 11.10 11.85
C ASP A 84 19.01 12.63 12.02
N GLY A 85 18.14 13.20 12.86
CA GLY A 85 18.22 14.63 13.24
C GLY A 85 17.70 15.62 12.18
N GLY A 86 16.91 15.16 11.20
CA GLY A 86 16.01 16.02 10.42
C GLY A 86 16.62 16.91 9.33
N GLY A 87 17.83 16.62 8.84
CA GLY A 87 18.43 17.36 7.73
C GLY A 87 18.39 16.60 6.41
N ILE A 88 17.41 16.84 5.53
CA ILE A 88 17.43 16.71 4.03
C ILE A 88 15.99 16.71 3.48
N VAL A 89 15.86 16.97 2.16
CA VAL A 89 14.68 16.94 1.28
C VAL A 89 13.72 15.77 1.57
N LEU A 90 12.81 15.96 2.54
CA LEU A 90 11.88 14.96 3.06
C LEU A 90 10.97 14.37 1.98
N HIS A 91 10.58 15.20 1.01
CA HIS A 91 9.64 14.84 -0.04
C HIS A 91 10.20 13.74 -0.96
N ARG A 92 11.37 13.97 -1.55
CA ARG A 92 12.03 13.00 -2.44
C ARG A 92 12.44 11.72 -1.71
N LEU A 93 12.88 11.83 -0.46
CA LEU A 93 13.26 10.67 0.33
C LEU A 93 12.03 9.79 0.62
N TYR A 94 10.92 10.41 1.00
CA TYR A 94 9.67 9.70 1.24
C TYR A 94 9.16 9.02 -0.04
N GLU A 95 9.15 9.73 -1.17
CA GLU A 95 8.76 9.17 -2.48
C GLU A 95 9.67 8.00 -2.88
N PHE A 96 10.98 8.13 -2.70
CA PHE A 96 11.94 7.06 -3.00
C PHE A 96 11.68 5.83 -2.12
N TYR A 97 11.52 6.03 -0.82
CA TYR A 97 11.24 4.95 0.14
C TYR A 97 9.91 4.24 -0.14
N HIS A 98 8.95 4.95 -0.72
CA HIS A 98 7.64 4.40 -1.08
C HIS A 98 7.52 4.07 -2.56
N SER A 99 8.59 4.12 -3.35
CA SER A 99 8.51 3.83 -4.78
C SER A 99 8.02 2.39 -5.04
N SER A 100 7.19 2.24 -6.07
CA SER A 100 6.62 0.96 -6.49
C SER A 100 7.71 -0.08 -6.79
N SER A 101 8.87 0.34 -7.31
CA SER A 101 10.02 -0.53 -7.58
C SER A 101 10.70 -1.04 -6.31
N MET A 102 10.91 -0.18 -5.31
CA MET A 102 11.39 -0.60 -3.99
C MET A 102 10.41 -1.60 -3.36
N LEU A 103 9.11 -1.30 -3.43
CA LEU A 103 8.07 -2.15 -2.85
C LEU A 103 7.96 -3.50 -3.56
N ALA A 104 8.00 -3.55 -4.89
CA ALA A 104 7.98 -4.79 -5.66
C ALA A 104 9.15 -5.73 -5.30
N SER A 105 10.29 -5.17 -4.90
CA SER A 105 11.44 -5.96 -4.43
C SER A 105 11.34 -6.42 -2.97
N ALA A 106 10.62 -5.66 -2.13
CA ALA A 106 10.63 -5.83 -0.67
C ALA A 106 9.40 -6.58 -0.12
N ILE A 107 8.25 -6.50 -0.81
CA ILE A 107 6.99 -7.08 -0.33
C ILE A 107 6.32 -7.91 -1.41
N TYR A 108 5.95 -9.15 -1.05
CA TYR A 108 5.25 -10.09 -1.91
C TYR A 108 3.85 -10.37 -1.35
N PRO A 109 2.80 -10.36 -2.18
CA PRO A 109 1.47 -10.73 -1.73
C PRO A 109 1.48 -12.18 -1.28
N ASN A 110 0.97 -12.47 -0.09
CA ASN A 110 0.86 -13.85 0.37
C ASN A 110 -0.22 -14.62 -0.41
N ALA A 111 -0.19 -15.95 -0.33
CA ALA A 111 -1.12 -16.82 -1.04
C ALA A 111 -2.59 -16.44 -0.82
N ILE A 112 -2.98 -15.96 0.36
CA ILE A 112 -4.36 -15.56 0.68
C ILE A 112 -4.82 -14.32 -0.11
N VAL A 113 -3.91 -13.36 -0.34
CA VAL A 113 -4.19 -12.17 -1.18
C VAL A 113 -4.35 -12.56 -2.65
N LEU A 114 -3.58 -13.56 -3.09
CA LEU A 114 -3.60 -14.07 -4.46
C LEU A 114 -4.80 -15.00 -4.73
N GLU A 115 -5.06 -15.98 -3.86
CA GLU A 115 -6.09 -17.02 -4.00
C GLU A 115 -7.51 -16.46 -4.03
N ASN A 116 -7.84 -15.49 -3.17
CA ASN A 116 -9.17 -14.86 -3.19
C ASN A 116 -9.42 -14.04 -4.45
N SER A 117 -8.36 -13.50 -5.04
CA SER A 117 -8.44 -12.75 -6.30
C SER A 117 -8.53 -13.71 -7.49
N TYR A 118 -7.86 -14.86 -7.42
CA TYR A 118 -7.93 -15.94 -8.42
C TYR A 118 -9.27 -16.69 -8.43
N ALA A 119 -9.84 -17.01 -7.26
CA ALA A 119 -11.13 -17.68 -7.13
C ALA A 119 -12.29 -16.86 -7.72
N ASN A 120 -12.24 -15.53 -7.56
CA ASN A 120 -13.20 -14.61 -8.19
C ASN A 120 -13.02 -14.54 -9.72
N MET A 121 -11.77 -14.64 -10.23
CA MET A 121 -11.51 -14.69 -11.67
C MET A 121 -12.07 -15.96 -12.33
N ILE A 122 -11.83 -17.15 -11.75
CA ILE A 122 -12.34 -18.43 -12.28
C ILE A 122 -13.87 -18.50 -12.20
N GLY A 123 -14.47 -17.94 -11.15
CA GLY A 123 -15.93 -17.86 -11.01
C GLY A 123 -16.63 -17.04 -12.11
N HIS A 124 -15.94 -16.05 -12.69
CA HIS A 124 -16.46 -15.24 -13.81
C HIS A 124 -16.35 -15.94 -15.17
N PHE A 125 -15.31 -16.75 -15.40
CA PHE A 125 -15.19 -17.55 -16.63
C PHE A 125 -16.32 -18.59 -16.74
N ASN A 126 -16.68 -19.27 -15.66
CA ASN A 126 -17.74 -20.29 -15.68
C ASN A 126 -19.16 -19.74 -15.86
N LYS A 127 -19.40 -18.44 -15.60
CA LYS A 127 -20.70 -17.79 -15.83
C LYS A 127 -20.87 -17.20 -17.23
N SER A 128 -19.81 -17.16 -18.03
CA SER A 128 -19.81 -16.59 -19.38
C SER A 128 -19.90 -17.69 -20.47
N ILE A 129 -19.96 -18.96 -20.06
CA ILE A 129 -20.02 -20.15 -20.94
C ILE A 129 -21.37 -20.89 -20.76
N VAL A 130 -22.33 -20.31 -20.03
CA VAL A 130 -23.70 -20.85 -19.86
C VAL A 130 -24.71 -19.84 -20.39
#